data_AF-N9CTL3-F1
#
_entry.id   AF-N9CTL3-F1
#
_cell.length_a   1.000
_cell.length_b   1.000
_cell.length_c   1.000
_cell.angle_alpha   90.00
_cell.angle_beta   90.00
_cell.angle_gamma   90.00
#
_symmetry.space_group_name_H-M   'P 1'
#
loop_
_entity.id
_entity.type
_entity.pdbx_description
1 polymer ?
#
loop_
_entity_poly.entity_id
_entity_poly.type
_entity_poly.pdbx_seq_one_letter_code
_entity_poly.pdbx_strand_id
1 'polypeptide(L)'
;MRLPVLTFDIETMTDLRSGAHLYGLDLPEADLEVALTKLRRQESGMDFQRLALHEIVCISGLWLDDQGQMKLFSFSREQYSEAEILSKFLSIFDKRLPTLVSWNGAQFDLPVIMLRAMYHGLTAPALFDQGEIDTQKRYNNYQNRYHQRHIDLMDVMAMFNGRHFQKLDDVAHLLGYPGKRGDGAYHVPEYVRAQEWLKLTSYCEGDVLNTWLVYLRWLLLKGQLLAQDHRHFIDQTIQFLQAQPQHQDFLSVWRETSQQTAFTAADFSPSHL
;
A
#
# COMPACT_ATOMS: atom_id res chain seq x y z
N MET A 1 -14.28 -8.06 -12.17
CA MET A 1 -13.18 -8.08 -11.17
C MET A 1 -12.74 -9.53 -10.93
N ARG A 2 -11.43 -9.83 -10.81
CA ARG A 2 -10.93 -11.17 -10.48
C ARG A 2 -10.68 -11.29 -8.97
N LEU A 3 -11.37 -12.22 -8.33
CA LEU A 3 -11.21 -12.54 -6.90
C LEU A 3 -10.25 -13.72 -6.69
N PRO A 4 -9.59 -13.81 -5.52
CA PRO A 4 -9.61 -12.81 -4.46
C PRO A 4 -8.72 -11.60 -4.80
N VAL A 5 -8.97 -10.45 -4.16
CA VAL A 5 -8.17 -9.23 -4.31
C VAL A 5 -7.48 -8.91 -2.98
N LEU A 6 -6.19 -8.56 -3.05
CA LEU A 6 -5.44 -8.00 -1.95
C LEU A 6 -4.96 -6.60 -2.36
N THR A 7 -5.52 -5.56 -1.75
CA THR A 7 -4.96 -4.21 -1.82
C THR A 7 -4.02 -4.03 -0.65
N PHE A 8 -2.81 -3.51 -0.85
CA PHE A 8 -1.82 -3.38 0.23
C PHE A 8 -0.93 -2.15 0.07
N ASP A 9 -0.28 -1.81 1.16
CA ASP A 9 0.72 -0.74 1.29
C ASP A 9 1.70 -1.10 2.42
N ILE A 10 2.91 -0.53 2.40
CA ILE A 10 3.91 -0.73 3.46
C ILE A 10 4.37 0.60 4.04
N GLU A 11 4.67 0.58 5.34
CA GLU A 11 5.42 1.64 6.00
C GLU A 11 6.81 1.17 6.38
N THR A 12 7.78 2.07 6.18
CA THR A 12 9.20 1.77 6.38
C THR A 12 9.87 2.80 7.29
N MET A 13 11.06 2.46 7.79
CA MET A 13 11.99 3.41 8.38
C MET A 13 13.36 3.26 7.70
N THR A 14 14.25 4.23 7.92
CA THR A 14 15.63 4.10 7.45
C THR A 14 16.34 3.01 8.24
N ASP A 15 16.89 2.00 7.55
CA ASP A 15 17.77 1.00 8.15
C ASP A 15 19.14 1.63 8.45
N LEU A 16 19.27 2.16 9.67
CA LEU A 16 20.49 2.82 10.12
C LEU A 16 21.69 1.87 10.15
N ARG A 17 21.48 0.59 10.45
CA ARG A 17 22.56 -0.41 10.54
C ARG A 17 23.12 -0.72 9.15
N SER A 18 22.25 -1.02 8.19
CA SER A 18 22.67 -1.26 6.80
C SER A 18 23.29 -0.01 6.19
N GLY A 19 22.74 1.17 6.51
CA GLY A 19 23.31 2.46 6.10
C GLY A 19 24.72 2.69 6.66
N ALA A 20 24.91 2.48 7.97
CA ALA A 20 26.22 2.61 8.59
C ALA A 20 27.24 1.67 7.96
N HIS A 21 26.86 0.41 7.71
CA HIS A 21 27.72 -0.56 7.05
C HIS A 21 28.07 -0.14 5.61
N LEU A 22 27.08 0.28 4.83
CA LEU A 22 27.27 0.67 3.42
C LEU A 22 28.25 1.83 3.26
N TYR A 23 28.22 2.81 4.17
CA TYR A 23 29.04 4.01 4.12
C TYR A 23 30.26 3.97 5.06
N GLY A 24 30.50 2.85 5.74
CA GLY A 24 31.61 2.72 6.70
C GLY A 24 31.55 3.73 7.85
N LEU A 25 30.34 4.05 8.31
CA LEU A 25 30.13 5.01 9.40
C LEU A 25 30.30 4.33 10.75
N ASP A 26 31.15 4.92 11.59
CA ASP A 26 31.30 4.56 13.00
C ASP A 26 30.82 5.74 13.86
N LEU A 27 29.50 5.83 14.01
CA LEU A 27 28.81 6.91 14.72
C LEU A 27 27.77 6.34 15.70
N PRO A 28 27.44 7.06 16.79
CA PRO A 28 26.29 6.73 17.63
C PRO A 28 24.99 6.71 16.82
N GLU A 29 24.03 5.86 17.22
CA GLU A 29 22.76 5.69 16.51
C GLU A 29 21.98 7.00 16.33
N ALA A 30 21.99 7.86 17.34
CA ALA A 30 21.35 9.18 17.29
C ALA A 30 21.91 10.11 16.19
N ASP A 31 23.15 9.90 15.76
CA ASP A 31 23.81 10.69 14.71
C ASP A 31 23.73 10.03 13.33
N LEU A 32 23.47 8.72 13.27
CA LEU A 32 23.42 7.96 12.01
C LEU A 32 22.30 8.45 11.09
N GLU A 33 21.11 8.72 11.62
CA GLU A 33 19.97 9.19 10.82
C GLU A 33 20.29 10.52 10.11
N VAL A 34 20.89 11.46 10.85
CA VAL A 34 21.30 12.77 10.32
C VAL A 34 22.41 12.60 9.29
N ALA A 35 23.39 11.73 9.54
CA ALA A 35 24.49 11.46 8.61
C ALA A 35 23.99 10.85 7.29
N LEU A 36 23.13 9.82 7.36
CA LEU A 36 22.55 9.16 6.20
C LEU A 36 21.64 10.09 5.39
N THR A 37 20.89 10.97 6.06
CA THR A 37 20.06 11.98 5.39
C THR A 37 20.93 13.00 4.64
N LYS A 38 22.02 13.47 5.27
CA LYS A 38 22.97 14.40 4.60
C LYS A 38 23.64 13.75 3.39
N LEU A 39 24.11 12.52 3.51
CA LEU A 39 24.67 11.76 2.39
C LEU A 39 23.65 11.64 1.26
N ARG A 40 22.40 11.26 1.57
CA ARG A 40 21.35 11.12 0.57
C ARG A 40 21.01 12.42 -0.16
N ARG A 41 20.98 13.55 0.55
CA ARG A 41 20.82 14.89 -0.03
C ARG A 41 21.98 15.25 -0.96
N GLN A 42 23.21 14.94 -0.59
CA GLN A 42 24.37 15.20 -1.44
C GLN A 42 24.34 14.37 -2.74
N GLU A 43 23.89 13.12 -2.66
CA GLU A 43 23.84 12.22 -3.82
C GLU A 43 22.68 12.50 -4.77
N SER A 44 21.51 12.89 -4.25
CA SER A 44 20.26 12.90 -5.02
C SER A 44 19.45 14.19 -4.91
N GLY A 45 19.81 15.08 -3.98
CA GLY A 45 19.02 16.28 -3.66
C GLY A 45 17.73 15.98 -2.88
N MET A 46 17.49 14.73 -2.46
CA MET A 46 16.27 14.30 -1.76
C MET A 46 16.60 13.68 -0.40
N ASP A 47 15.58 13.55 0.45
CA ASP A 47 15.68 12.91 1.77
C ASP A 47 15.30 11.42 1.73
N PHE A 48 14.43 11.06 0.78
CA PHE A 48 13.95 9.70 0.62
C PHE A 48 15.09 8.74 0.29
N GLN A 49 15.29 7.74 1.13
CA GLN A 49 16.45 6.86 1.08
C GLN A 49 16.41 5.92 -0.12
N ARG A 50 17.56 5.27 -0.37
CA ARG A 50 17.66 4.20 -1.39
C ARG A 50 16.85 2.99 -0.93
N LEU A 51 16.20 2.27 -1.84
CA LEU A 51 15.37 1.09 -1.53
C LEU A 51 16.04 0.09 -0.56
N ALA A 52 17.34 -0.15 -0.71
CA ALA A 52 18.10 -1.07 0.15
C ALA A 52 18.31 -0.58 1.59
N LEU A 53 18.01 0.69 1.88
CA LEU A 53 18.13 1.31 3.20
C LEU A 53 16.77 1.53 3.86
N HIS A 54 15.73 0.85 3.40
CA HIS A 54 14.44 0.80 4.08
C HIS A 54 14.29 -0.51 4.85
N GLU A 55 13.85 -0.43 6.10
CA GLU A 55 13.32 -1.56 6.87
C GLU A 55 11.81 -1.42 7.04
N ILE A 56 11.07 -2.52 6.96
CA ILE A 56 9.61 -2.53 7.06
C ILE A 56 9.18 -2.48 8.52
N VAL A 57 8.30 -1.54 8.85
CA VAL A 57 7.72 -1.40 10.19
C VAL A 57 6.24 -1.77 10.22
N CYS A 58 5.55 -1.70 9.09
CA CYS A 58 4.17 -2.15 8.94
C CYS A 58 3.86 -2.58 7.50
N ILE A 59 2.97 -3.57 7.37
CA ILE A 59 2.27 -3.88 6.13
C ILE A 59 0.78 -3.94 6.45
N SER A 60 -0.02 -3.14 5.76
CA SER A 60 -1.48 -3.19 5.85
C SER A 60 -2.09 -3.76 4.58
N GLY A 61 -3.25 -4.39 4.70
CA GLY A 61 -3.93 -4.97 3.55
C GLY A 61 -5.44 -5.08 3.70
N LEU A 62 -6.15 -4.79 2.61
CA LEU A 62 -7.57 -5.05 2.45
C LEU A 62 -7.74 -6.27 1.54
N TRP A 63 -8.27 -7.34 2.13
CA TRP A 63 -8.60 -8.58 1.47
C TRP A 63 -10.08 -8.61 1.11
N LEU A 64 -10.40 -8.85 -0.16
CA LEU A 64 -11.73 -9.19 -0.63
C LEU A 64 -11.70 -10.63 -1.15
N ASP A 65 -12.44 -11.51 -0.48
CA ASP A 65 -12.45 -12.93 -0.83
C ASP A 65 -13.45 -13.28 -1.96
N ASP A 66 -13.47 -14.54 -2.35
CA ASP A 66 -14.29 -15.09 -3.43
C ASP A 66 -15.81 -15.07 -3.12
N GLN A 67 -16.17 -14.89 -1.85
CA GLN A 67 -17.56 -14.74 -1.38
C GLN A 67 -17.96 -13.27 -1.21
N GLY A 68 -17.06 -12.34 -1.53
CA GLY A 68 -17.26 -10.91 -1.35
C GLY A 68 -17.08 -10.44 0.08
N GLN A 69 -16.47 -11.22 0.98
CA GLN A 69 -16.19 -10.78 2.36
C GLN A 69 -14.92 -9.93 2.42
N MET A 70 -15.03 -8.78 3.10
CA MET A 70 -13.92 -7.86 3.32
C MET A 70 -13.22 -8.13 4.65
N LYS A 71 -11.89 -8.07 4.64
CA LYS A 71 -11.06 -8.07 5.85
C LYS A 71 -9.93 -7.06 5.68
N LEU A 72 -9.83 -6.11 6.60
CA LEU A 72 -8.71 -5.20 6.75
C LEU A 72 -7.79 -5.75 7.85
N PHE A 73 -6.49 -5.72 7.63
CA PHE A 73 -5.50 -6.18 8.60
C PHE A 73 -4.21 -5.39 8.49
N SER A 74 -3.44 -5.41 9.59
CA SER A 74 -2.10 -4.84 9.66
C SER A 74 -1.15 -5.81 10.38
N PHE A 75 0.06 -5.96 9.85
CA PHE A 75 1.18 -6.60 10.54
C PHE A 75 2.21 -5.52 10.84
N SER A 76 2.51 -5.27 12.11
CA SER A 76 3.40 -4.19 12.52
C SER A 76 4.44 -4.65 13.55
N ARG A 77 5.48 -3.82 13.72
CA ARG A 77 6.55 -4.00 14.71
C ARG A 77 6.08 -3.93 16.17
N GLU A 78 4.82 -3.57 16.41
CA GLU A 78 4.21 -3.71 17.74
C GLU A 78 4.21 -5.18 18.21
N GLN A 79 3.90 -6.11 17.29
CA GLN A 79 3.58 -7.50 17.62
C GLN A 79 4.55 -8.50 16.98
N TYR A 80 5.28 -8.08 15.94
CA TYR A 80 6.07 -8.98 15.11
C TYR A 80 7.43 -8.38 14.79
N SER A 81 8.46 -9.20 14.71
CA SER A 81 9.69 -8.84 14.03
C SER A 81 9.44 -8.60 12.53
N GLU A 82 10.32 -7.85 11.86
CA GLU A 82 10.20 -7.63 10.41
C GLU A 82 10.17 -8.95 9.62
N ALA A 83 10.98 -9.94 10.01
CA ALA A 83 10.98 -11.27 9.40
C ALA A 83 9.60 -11.96 9.54
N GLU A 84 8.92 -11.81 10.68
CA GLU A 84 7.58 -12.35 10.89
C GLU A 84 6.50 -11.58 10.11
N ILE A 85 6.61 -10.26 10.01
CA ILE A 85 5.74 -9.42 9.15
C ILE A 85 5.83 -9.91 7.71
N LEU A 86 7.04 -10.01 7.17
CA LEU A 86 7.31 -10.48 5.83
C LEU A 86 6.80 -11.91 5.63
N SER A 87 7.15 -12.84 6.52
CA SER A 87 6.72 -14.24 6.43
C SER A 87 5.18 -14.37 6.37
N LYS A 88 4.45 -13.61 7.20
CA LYS A 88 2.99 -13.59 7.16
C LYS A 88 2.46 -13.08 5.83
N PHE A 89 2.97 -11.94 5.35
CA PHE A 89 2.55 -11.37 4.07
C PHE A 89 2.84 -12.32 2.90
N LEU A 90 4.05 -12.87 2.82
CA LEU A 90 4.46 -13.81 1.78
C LEU A 90 3.59 -15.08 1.77
N SER A 91 3.19 -15.58 2.95
CA SER A 91 2.35 -16.78 3.06
C SER A 91 0.94 -16.63 2.45
N ILE A 92 0.48 -15.40 2.16
CA ILE A 92 -0.79 -15.15 1.48
C ILE A 92 -0.74 -15.70 0.05
N PHE A 93 0.39 -15.50 -0.62
CA PHE A 93 0.59 -15.87 -2.02
C PHE A 93 0.66 -17.39 -2.21
N ASP A 94 1.26 -18.11 -1.25
CA ASP A 94 1.33 -19.58 -1.29
C ASP A 94 -0.05 -20.24 -1.21
N LYS A 95 -1.02 -19.56 -0.59
CA LYS A 95 -2.34 -20.14 -0.27
C LYS A 95 -3.44 -19.72 -1.22
N ARG A 96 -3.44 -18.46 -1.67
CA ARG A 96 -4.62 -17.86 -2.31
C ARG A 96 -4.36 -17.18 -3.65
N LEU A 97 -3.10 -16.87 -4.00
CA LEU A 97 -2.71 -16.24 -5.27
C LEU A 97 -3.63 -15.08 -5.72
N PRO A 98 -3.84 -14.04 -4.88
CA PRO A 98 -4.77 -12.96 -5.17
C PRO A 98 -4.36 -12.13 -6.40
N THR A 99 -5.30 -11.36 -6.93
CA THR A 99 -4.98 -10.14 -7.66
C THR A 99 -4.40 -9.14 -6.66
N LEU A 100 -3.12 -8.79 -6.81
CA LEU A 100 -2.46 -7.82 -5.93
C LEU A 100 -2.70 -6.41 -6.48
N VAL A 101 -3.06 -5.46 -5.62
CA VAL A 101 -3.32 -4.07 -5.97
C VAL A 101 -2.52 -3.18 -5.04
N SER A 102 -1.87 -2.15 -5.57
CA SER A 102 -1.08 -1.18 -4.80
C SER A 102 -1.05 0.17 -5.49
N TRP A 103 -0.58 1.20 -4.80
CA TRP A 103 -0.16 2.46 -5.41
C TRP A 103 1.37 2.55 -5.39
N ASN A 104 2.03 2.61 -6.55
CA ASN A 104 3.50 2.65 -6.67
C ASN A 104 4.24 1.41 -6.12
N GLY A 105 3.53 0.32 -5.84
CA GLY A 105 4.10 -0.90 -5.27
C GLY A 105 5.10 -1.63 -6.17
N ALA A 106 5.10 -1.41 -7.48
CA ALA A 106 6.09 -2.04 -8.37
C ALA A 106 7.45 -1.33 -8.29
N GLN A 107 7.48 -0.04 -7.93
CA GLN A 107 8.71 0.74 -7.86
C GLN A 107 9.24 0.90 -6.43
N PHE A 108 8.39 0.70 -5.42
CA PHE A 108 8.77 0.82 -4.02
C PHE A 108 8.50 -0.45 -3.21
N ASP A 109 7.24 -0.80 -2.97
CA ASP A 109 6.84 -1.81 -1.99
C ASP A 109 7.40 -3.20 -2.27
N LEU A 110 7.15 -3.76 -3.47
CA LEU A 110 7.65 -5.08 -3.85
C LEU A 110 9.19 -5.11 -3.93
N PRO A 111 9.89 -4.11 -4.49
CA PRO A 111 11.35 -4.03 -4.39
C PRO A 111 11.89 -4.03 -2.95
N VAL A 112 11.27 -3.27 -2.03
CA VAL A 112 11.67 -3.26 -0.61
C VAL A 112 11.38 -4.63 0.03
N ILE A 113 10.20 -5.19 -0.16
CA ILE A 113 9.83 -6.54 0.32
C ILE A 113 10.82 -7.59 -0.21
N MET A 114 11.21 -7.52 -1.48
CA MET A 114 12.19 -8.42 -2.09
C MET A 114 13.55 -8.32 -1.40
N LEU A 115 14.08 -7.11 -1.23
CA LEU A 115 15.37 -6.88 -0.57
C LEU A 115 15.36 -7.33 0.89
N ARG A 116 14.27 -7.05 1.62
CA ARG A 116 14.14 -7.42 3.03
C ARG A 116 13.84 -8.89 3.24
N ALA A 117 13.11 -9.53 2.33
CA ALA A 117 12.97 -10.99 2.33
C ALA A 117 14.33 -11.68 2.13
N MET A 118 15.15 -11.21 1.18
CA MET A 118 16.51 -11.73 0.99
C MET A 118 17.40 -11.48 2.22
N TYR A 119 17.35 -10.27 2.79
CA TYR A 119 18.10 -9.92 4.00
C TYR A 119 17.78 -10.86 5.19
N HIS A 120 16.51 -11.24 5.36
CA HIS A 120 16.05 -12.15 6.41
C HIS A 120 16.12 -13.64 6.02
N GLY A 121 16.67 -13.98 4.85
CA GLY A 121 16.80 -15.37 4.39
C GLY A 121 15.46 -16.07 4.07
N LEU A 122 14.43 -15.30 3.75
CA LEU A 122 13.10 -15.81 3.39
C LEU A 122 13.04 -16.21 1.91
N THR A 123 12.12 -17.12 1.59
CA THR A 123 11.83 -17.53 0.20
C THR A 123 10.39 -17.20 -0.15
N ALA A 124 10.15 -16.77 -1.39
CA ALA A 124 8.83 -16.38 -1.86
C ALA A 124 8.60 -16.71 -3.35
N PRO A 125 8.72 -17.99 -3.76
CA PRO A 125 8.52 -18.38 -5.16
C PRO A 125 7.10 -18.08 -5.67
N ALA A 126 6.07 -18.12 -4.80
CA ALA A 126 4.72 -17.76 -5.21
C ALA A 126 4.62 -16.32 -5.73
N LEU A 127 5.37 -15.39 -5.12
CA LEU A 127 5.40 -13.98 -5.46
C LEU A 127 6.38 -13.65 -6.60
N PHE A 128 7.59 -14.24 -6.58
CA PHE A 128 8.69 -13.82 -7.46
C PHE A 128 9.04 -14.77 -8.62
N ASP A 129 8.47 -15.96 -8.70
CA ASP A 129 8.67 -16.81 -9.90
C ASP A 129 8.01 -16.18 -11.13
N GLN A 130 8.80 -15.96 -12.18
CA GLN A 130 8.36 -15.36 -13.45
C GLN A 130 8.16 -16.41 -14.53
N GLY A 131 8.23 -17.70 -14.18
CA GLY A 131 8.04 -18.82 -15.09
C GLY A 131 9.29 -19.67 -15.27
N GLU A 132 10.34 -19.42 -14.48
CA GLU A 132 11.52 -20.27 -14.40
C GLU A 132 11.21 -21.60 -13.73
N ILE A 133 10.29 -21.61 -12.76
CA ILE A 133 9.86 -22.82 -12.03
C ILE A 133 8.49 -23.28 -12.55
N ASP A 134 7.48 -22.42 -12.49
CA ASP A 134 6.15 -22.70 -13.03
C ASP A 134 5.91 -21.96 -14.34
N THR A 135 6.08 -22.64 -15.46
CA THR A 135 5.90 -22.07 -16.80
C THR A 135 4.54 -21.39 -17.04
N GLN A 136 3.49 -21.71 -16.26
CA GLN A 136 2.20 -21.01 -16.34
C GLN A 136 2.29 -19.54 -15.91
N LYS A 137 3.31 -19.18 -15.13
CA LYS A 137 3.58 -17.81 -14.67
C LYS A 137 4.33 -16.94 -15.68
N ARG A 138 4.78 -17.49 -16.81
CA ARG A 138 5.54 -16.75 -17.84
C ARG A 138 4.89 -15.43 -18.25
N TYR A 139 3.57 -15.41 -18.31
CA TYR A 139 2.79 -14.20 -18.64
C TYR A 139 1.87 -13.74 -17.50
N ASN A 140 1.76 -14.50 -16.41
CA ASN A 140 0.80 -14.29 -15.31
C ASN A 140 1.50 -14.36 -13.94
N ASN A 141 2.47 -13.47 -13.73
CA ASN A 141 3.23 -13.32 -12.49
C ASN A 141 3.12 -11.89 -11.94
N TYR A 142 3.52 -11.68 -10.69
CA TYR A 142 3.40 -10.38 -10.00
C TYR A 142 4.42 -9.32 -10.46
N GLN A 143 5.47 -9.70 -11.20
CA GLN A 143 6.49 -8.75 -11.70
C GLN A 143 6.18 -8.21 -13.09
N ASN A 144 5.36 -8.93 -13.87
CA ASN A 144 4.98 -8.50 -15.20
C ASN A 144 4.00 -7.33 -15.14
N ARG A 145 4.52 -6.11 -15.31
CA ARG A 145 3.76 -4.86 -15.30
C ARG A 145 2.64 -4.77 -16.34
N TYR A 146 2.66 -5.59 -17.39
CA TYR A 146 1.63 -5.61 -18.43
C TYR A 146 0.52 -6.63 -18.18
N HIS A 147 0.62 -7.41 -17.09
CA HIS A 147 -0.40 -8.37 -16.70
C HIS A 147 -1.08 -7.96 -15.40
N GLN A 148 -2.36 -8.31 -15.25
CA GLN A 148 -3.19 -7.90 -14.11
C GLN A 148 -3.03 -8.81 -12.88
N ARG A 149 -1.87 -9.46 -12.70
CA ARG A 149 -1.62 -10.28 -11.50
C ARG A 149 -1.22 -9.39 -10.33
N HIS A 150 -0.39 -8.39 -10.62
CA HIS A 150 -0.19 -7.19 -9.82
C HIS A 150 -0.67 -5.99 -10.63
N ILE A 151 -1.52 -5.16 -10.03
CA ILE A 151 -2.01 -3.92 -10.59
C ILE A 151 -1.44 -2.79 -9.74
N ASP A 152 -0.30 -2.25 -10.17
CA ASP A 152 0.18 -0.96 -9.66
C ASP A 152 -0.66 0.15 -10.31
N LEU A 153 -1.57 0.74 -9.53
CA LEU A 153 -2.49 1.77 -10.02
C LEU A 153 -1.76 2.99 -10.56
N MET A 154 -0.65 3.39 -9.92
CA MET A 154 0.10 4.56 -10.37
C MET A 154 0.70 4.30 -11.75
N ASP A 155 1.24 3.09 -11.98
CA ASP A 155 1.84 2.73 -13.26
C ASP A 155 0.81 2.61 -14.39
N VAL A 156 -0.29 1.90 -14.15
CA VAL A 156 -1.33 1.69 -15.18
C VAL A 156 -2.11 2.98 -15.48
N MET A 157 -2.36 3.84 -14.49
CA MET A 157 -3.03 5.14 -14.70
C MET A 157 -2.10 6.15 -15.38
N ALA A 158 -0.78 6.05 -15.18
CA ALA A 158 0.20 6.83 -15.91
C ALA A 158 0.41 6.36 -17.36
N MET A 159 -0.30 5.30 -17.78
CA MET A 159 -0.13 4.64 -19.08
C MET A 159 1.33 4.25 -19.33
N PHE A 160 2.00 3.76 -18.27
CA PHE A 160 3.40 3.33 -18.30
C PHE A 160 4.41 4.44 -18.63
N ASN A 161 4.00 5.71 -18.54
CA ASN A 161 4.87 6.86 -18.72
C ASN A 161 5.09 7.58 -17.38
N GLY A 162 6.30 7.46 -16.83
CA GLY A 162 6.63 8.02 -15.52
C GLY A 162 6.45 9.53 -15.38
N ARG A 163 6.36 10.28 -16.49
CA ARG A 163 6.02 11.72 -16.45
C ARG A 163 4.58 11.99 -16.00
N HIS A 164 3.70 10.99 -16.04
CA HIS A 164 2.32 11.09 -15.61
C HIS A 164 2.09 10.59 -14.20
N PHE A 165 3.12 10.15 -13.48
CA PHE A 165 2.97 9.72 -12.08
C PHE A 165 2.37 10.83 -11.22
N GLN A 166 1.38 10.45 -10.42
CA GLN A 166 0.69 11.31 -9.48
C GLN A 166 0.84 10.74 -8.07
N LYS A 167 0.69 11.58 -7.04
CA LYS A 167 0.58 11.07 -5.67
C LYS A 167 -0.80 10.44 -5.48
N LEU A 168 -0.88 9.41 -4.64
CA LEU A 168 -2.16 8.80 -4.25
C LEU A 168 -3.11 9.86 -3.70
N ASP A 169 -2.58 10.75 -2.87
CA ASP A 169 -3.32 11.83 -2.23
C ASP A 169 -4.01 12.76 -3.25
N ASP A 170 -3.27 13.22 -4.27
CA ASP A 170 -3.80 14.09 -5.32
C ASP A 170 -4.95 13.41 -6.09
N VAL A 171 -4.80 12.13 -6.40
CA VAL A 171 -5.79 11.35 -7.16
C VAL A 171 -7.00 10.99 -6.30
N ALA A 172 -6.81 10.67 -5.03
CA ALA A 172 -7.89 10.43 -4.09
C ALA A 172 -8.77 11.68 -3.95
N HIS A 173 -8.17 12.85 -3.70
CA HIS A 173 -8.89 14.12 -3.62
C HIS A 173 -9.61 14.48 -4.93
N LEU A 174 -8.94 14.31 -6.08
CA LEU A 174 -9.54 14.52 -7.40
C LEU A 174 -10.82 13.69 -7.60
N LEU A 175 -10.84 12.48 -7.05
CA LEU A 175 -11.96 11.55 -7.17
C LEU A 175 -13.00 11.67 -6.05
N GLY A 176 -12.81 12.58 -5.08
CA GLY A 176 -13.73 12.75 -3.95
C GLY A 176 -13.57 11.71 -2.84
N TYR A 177 -12.38 11.12 -2.72
CA TYR A 177 -11.98 10.21 -1.64
C TYR A 177 -11.11 10.93 -0.60
N PRO A 178 -10.92 10.36 0.60
CA PRO A 178 -10.29 11.07 1.72
C PRO A 178 -8.87 11.59 1.51
N GLY A 179 -8.05 10.89 0.73
CA GLY A 179 -6.61 11.17 0.69
C GLY A 179 -5.92 10.83 2.02
N LYS A 180 -4.69 11.33 2.21
CA LYS A 180 -3.90 11.14 3.42
C LYS A 180 -4.52 11.91 4.59
N ARG A 181 -4.59 11.25 5.75
CA ARG A 181 -5.06 11.89 6.99
C ARG A 181 -4.03 12.91 7.48
N GLY A 182 -4.45 14.13 7.79
CA GLY A 182 -3.62 15.12 8.51
C GLY A 182 -2.93 16.17 7.62
N ASP A 183 -1.77 16.66 8.08
CA ASP A 183 -1.02 17.77 7.48
C ASP A 183 -0.15 17.37 6.26
N GLY A 184 -0.24 16.12 5.82
CA GLY A 184 0.56 15.58 4.72
C GLY A 184 2.03 15.35 5.09
N ALA A 185 2.44 15.52 6.35
CA ALA A 185 3.80 15.21 6.78
C ALA A 185 4.00 13.70 7.01
N TYR A 186 5.25 13.27 6.89
CA TYR A 186 5.65 11.90 7.10
C TYR A 186 5.95 11.67 8.59
N HIS A 187 5.06 10.97 9.29
CA HIS A 187 5.07 10.81 10.75
C HIS A 187 5.51 9.42 11.24
N VAL A 188 5.92 8.52 10.33
CA VAL A 188 6.23 7.12 10.67
C VAL A 188 7.36 7.00 11.71
N PRO A 189 8.50 7.71 11.59
CA PRO A 189 9.55 7.66 12.60
C PRO A 189 9.07 8.11 13.98
N GLU A 190 8.23 9.14 14.04
CA GLU A 190 7.65 9.67 15.27
C GLU A 190 6.69 8.67 15.91
N TYR A 191 5.79 8.06 15.13
CA TYR A 191 4.87 7.04 15.64
C TYR A 191 5.62 5.83 16.20
N VAL A 192 6.69 5.37 15.54
CA VAL A 192 7.50 4.26 16.06
C VAL A 192 8.22 4.68 17.34
N ARG A 193 8.85 5.86 17.38
CA ARG A 193 9.56 6.37 18.56
C ARG A 193 8.65 6.55 19.77
N ALA A 194 7.43 7.04 19.54
CA ALA A 194 6.41 7.25 20.56
C ALA A 194 5.55 6.00 20.84
N GLN A 195 5.81 4.87 20.16
CA GLN A 195 5.03 3.64 20.25
C GLN A 195 3.52 3.82 19.94
N GLU A 196 3.19 4.78 19.07
CA GLU A 196 1.82 5.08 18.65
C GLU A 196 1.36 4.14 17.51
N TRP A 197 1.46 2.83 17.72
CA TRP A 197 1.26 1.81 16.69
C TRP A 197 -0.13 1.85 16.05
N LEU A 198 -1.18 2.14 16.83
CA LEU A 198 -2.53 2.28 16.28
C LEU A 198 -2.65 3.44 15.28
N LYS A 199 -1.91 4.55 15.50
CA LYS A 199 -1.89 5.66 14.54
C LYS A 199 -1.15 5.25 13.26
N LEU A 200 -0.01 4.56 13.41
CA LEU A 200 0.77 4.05 12.29
C LEU A 200 -0.04 3.07 11.44
N THR A 201 -0.68 2.07 12.04
CA THR A 201 -1.50 1.11 11.29
C THR A 201 -2.72 1.78 10.67
N SER A 202 -3.39 2.70 11.38
CA SER A 202 -4.53 3.45 10.82
C SER A 202 -4.14 4.35 9.64
N TYR A 203 -2.91 4.85 9.64
CA TYR A 203 -2.33 5.63 8.55
C TYR A 203 -2.10 4.75 7.32
N CYS A 204 -1.37 3.64 7.46
CA CYS A 204 -1.10 2.69 6.37
C CYS A 204 -2.41 2.07 5.82
N GLU A 205 -3.34 1.68 6.71
CA GLU A 205 -4.68 1.24 6.33
C GLU A 205 -5.46 2.32 5.57
N GLY A 206 -5.23 3.60 5.86
CA GLY A 206 -5.79 4.73 5.12
C GLY A 206 -5.32 4.76 3.66
N ASP A 207 -4.03 4.57 3.41
CA ASP A 207 -3.46 4.50 2.06
C ASP A 207 -3.95 3.24 1.31
N VAL A 208 -4.10 2.10 2.00
CA VAL A 208 -4.75 0.90 1.46
C VAL A 208 -6.19 1.17 1.05
N LEU A 209 -6.98 1.84 1.90
CA LEU A 209 -8.39 2.14 1.62
C LEU A 209 -8.55 3.13 0.46
N ASN A 210 -7.73 4.18 0.40
CA ASN A 210 -7.71 5.09 -0.75
C ASN A 210 -7.35 4.32 -2.04
N THR A 211 -6.32 3.48 -2.00
CA THR A 211 -5.92 2.63 -3.14
C THR A 211 -7.07 1.73 -3.59
N TRP A 212 -7.81 1.13 -2.66
CA TRP A 212 -8.99 0.31 -2.95
C TRP A 212 -10.11 1.10 -3.63
N LEU A 213 -10.45 2.30 -3.14
CA LEU A 213 -11.49 3.15 -3.73
C LEU A 213 -11.12 3.59 -5.15
N VAL A 214 -9.85 3.98 -5.36
CA VAL A 214 -9.34 4.33 -6.69
C VAL A 214 -9.36 3.12 -7.62
N TYR A 215 -9.02 1.93 -7.12
CA TYR A 215 -9.10 0.67 -7.89
C TYR A 215 -10.52 0.39 -8.37
N LEU A 216 -11.53 0.50 -7.49
CA LEU A 216 -12.93 0.32 -7.87
C LEU A 216 -13.35 1.29 -8.97
N ARG A 217 -12.99 2.57 -8.82
CA ARG A 217 -13.29 3.59 -9.81
C ARG A 217 -12.63 3.31 -11.15
N TRP A 218 -11.37 2.87 -11.14
CA TRP A 218 -10.61 2.50 -12.32
C TRP A 218 -11.19 1.26 -13.04
N LEU A 219 -11.65 0.25 -12.29
CA LEU A 219 -12.34 -0.89 -12.88
C LEU A 219 -13.66 -0.50 -13.55
N LEU A 220 -14.43 0.40 -12.94
CA LEU A 220 -15.65 0.94 -13.51
C LEU A 220 -15.36 1.72 -14.81
N LEU A 221 -14.33 2.57 -14.82
CA LEU A 221 -13.88 3.29 -16.02
C LEU A 221 -13.54 2.32 -17.17
N LYS A 222 -12.93 1.18 -16.86
CA LYS A 222 -12.57 0.15 -17.83
C LYS A 222 -13.73 -0.78 -18.24
N GLY A 223 -14.91 -0.63 -17.66
CA GLY A 223 -16.03 -1.55 -17.87
C GLY A 223 -15.79 -2.95 -17.29
N GLN A 224 -14.81 -3.12 -16.40
CA GLN A 224 -14.53 -4.38 -15.69
C GLN A 224 -15.35 -4.56 -14.41
N LEU A 225 -16.14 -3.54 -14.08
CA LEU A 225 -17.10 -3.48 -12.99
C LEU A 225 -18.32 -2.69 -13.47
N LEU A 226 -19.53 -3.19 -13.25
CA LEU A 226 -20.75 -2.47 -13.61
C LEU A 226 -21.04 -1.36 -12.60
N ALA A 227 -21.84 -0.37 -12.98
CA ALA A 227 -22.20 0.75 -12.08
C ALA A 227 -22.88 0.27 -10.78
N GLN A 228 -23.76 -0.72 -10.89
CA GLN A 228 -24.43 -1.34 -9.73
C GLN A 228 -23.45 -2.05 -8.80
N ASP A 229 -22.47 -2.77 -9.35
CA ASP A 229 -21.48 -3.52 -8.58
C ASP A 229 -20.49 -2.56 -7.91
N HIS A 230 -20.10 -1.50 -8.61
CA HIS A 230 -19.34 -0.40 -8.03
C HIS A 230 -20.07 0.20 -6.84
N ARG A 231 -21.35 0.55 -7.00
CA ARG A 231 -22.16 1.10 -5.90
C ARG A 231 -22.21 0.13 -4.72
N HIS A 232 -22.44 -1.16 -4.98
CA HIS A 232 -22.44 -2.20 -3.96
C HIS A 232 -21.13 -2.25 -3.17
N PHE A 233 -19.98 -2.22 -3.84
CA PHE A 233 -18.68 -2.23 -3.16
C PHE A 233 -18.41 -0.95 -2.36
N ILE A 234 -18.87 0.21 -2.83
CA ILE A 234 -18.80 1.46 -2.06
C ILE A 234 -19.64 1.35 -0.78
N ASP A 235 -20.90 0.93 -0.90
CA ASP A 235 -21.80 0.74 0.25
C ASP A 235 -21.23 -0.27 1.25
N GLN A 236 -20.73 -1.39 0.75
CA GLN A 236 -20.10 -2.42 1.56
C GLN A 236 -18.86 -1.88 2.29
N THR A 237 -18.01 -1.10 1.60
CA THR A 237 -16.82 -0.49 2.21
C THR A 237 -17.23 0.47 3.33
N ILE A 238 -18.23 1.34 3.10
CA ILE A 238 -18.74 2.26 4.12
C ILE A 238 -19.27 1.48 5.33
N GLN A 239 -20.13 0.48 5.13
CA GLN A 239 -20.70 -0.35 6.20
C GLN A 239 -19.62 -1.09 6.99
N PHE A 240 -18.63 -1.66 6.28
CA PHE A 240 -17.50 -2.37 6.89
C PHE A 240 -16.66 -1.45 7.79
N LEU A 241 -16.42 -0.21 7.37
CA LEU A 241 -15.65 0.77 8.15
C LEU A 241 -16.45 1.37 9.31
N GLN A 242 -17.79 1.44 9.23
CA GLN A 242 -18.64 1.90 10.34
C GLN A 242 -18.49 1.03 11.60
N ALA A 243 -18.19 -0.25 11.41
CA ALA A 243 -17.93 -1.19 12.50
C ALA A 243 -16.51 -1.07 13.11
N GLN A 244 -15.67 -0.16 12.60
CA GLN A 244 -14.27 -0.03 13.00
C GLN A 244 -13.97 1.38 13.53
N PRO A 245 -13.92 1.56 14.87
CA PRO A 245 -13.75 2.87 15.49
C PRO A 245 -12.55 3.68 14.99
N GLN A 246 -11.43 3.02 14.66
CA GLN A 246 -10.21 3.68 14.18
C GLN A 246 -10.33 4.30 12.77
N HIS A 247 -11.41 4.00 12.04
CA HIS A 247 -11.70 4.56 10.71
C HIS A 247 -12.87 5.56 10.71
N GLN A 248 -13.36 5.98 11.89
CA GLN A 248 -14.41 7.01 11.96
C GLN A 248 -13.99 8.32 11.31
N ASP A 249 -12.75 8.75 11.54
CA ASP A 249 -12.17 9.95 10.92
C ASP A 249 -12.12 9.82 9.39
N PHE A 250 -11.64 8.68 8.87
CA PHE A 250 -11.63 8.40 7.43
C PHE A 250 -13.03 8.49 6.81
N LEU A 251 -14.06 7.95 7.47
CA LEU A 251 -15.45 8.06 7.01
C LEU A 251 -15.98 9.48 7.09
N SER A 252 -15.59 10.26 8.09
CA SER A 252 -15.98 11.67 8.21
C SER A 252 -15.41 12.48 7.05
N VAL A 253 -14.10 12.35 6.80
CA VAL A 253 -13.41 13.03 5.70
C VAL A 253 -13.96 12.56 4.35
N TRP A 254 -14.23 11.25 4.19
CA TRP A 254 -14.84 10.75 2.96
C TRP A 254 -16.19 11.40 2.71
N ARG A 255 -17.05 11.50 3.73
CA ARG A 255 -18.37 12.14 3.59
C ARG A 255 -18.28 13.59 3.12
N GLU A 256 -17.28 14.32 3.59
CA GLU A 256 -17.06 15.72 3.20
C GLU A 256 -16.48 15.84 1.79
N THR A 257 -15.41 15.08 1.50
CA THR A 257 -14.73 15.08 0.20
C THR A 257 -15.59 14.52 -0.92
N SER A 258 -16.48 13.57 -0.63
CA SER A 258 -17.37 12.98 -1.63
C SER A 258 -18.31 14.01 -2.24
N GLN A 259 -18.67 15.06 -1.50
CA GLN A 259 -19.54 16.16 -1.97
C GLN A 259 -18.83 17.09 -2.96
N GLN A 260 -17.51 17.03 -3.07
CA GLN A 260 -16.73 17.88 -3.98
C GLN A 260 -16.77 17.39 -5.43
N THR A 261 -17.28 16.18 -5.69
CA THR A 261 -17.43 15.66 -7.05
C THR A 261 -18.83 15.15 -7.33
N ALA A 262 -19.32 15.38 -8.55
CA ALA A 262 -20.66 14.92 -8.95
C ALA A 262 -20.80 13.39 -8.92
N PHE A 263 -19.71 12.65 -9.11
CA PHE A 263 -19.74 11.19 -9.14
C PHE A 263 -19.89 10.58 -7.73
N THR A 264 -19.15 11.11 -6.75
CA THR A 264 -19.13 10.60 -5.36
C THR A 264 -20.12 11.30 -4.43
N ALA A 265 -20.82 12.36 -4.87
CA ALA A 265 -21.80 13.07 -4.04
C ALA A 265 -22.89 12.15 -3.49
N ALA A 266 -23.22 11.08 -4.20
CA ALA A 266 -24.19 10.09 -3.79
C ALA A 266 -23.64 9.02 -2.82
N ASP A 267 -22.34 8.93 -2.56
CA ASP A 267 -21.71 7.86 -1.77
C ASP A 267 -22.35 7.68 -0.38
N PHE A 268 -22.67 8.78 0.30
CA PHE A 268 -23.31 8.77 1.62
C PHE A 268 -24.80 9.15 1.60
N SER A 269 -25.40 9.29 0.42
CA SER A 269 -26.84 9.54 0.32
C SER A 269 -27.59 8.29 0.75
N PRO A 270 -28.69 8.41 1.53
CA PRO A 270 -29.56 7.26 1.78
C PRO A 270 -30.03 6.75 0.44
N SER A 271 -29.65 5.52 0.08
CA SER A 271 -30.17 4.87 -1.11
C SER A 271 -31.69 4.91 -1.03
N HIS A 272 -32.36 5.47 -2.03
CA HIS A 272 -33.77 5.18 -2.25
C HIS A 272 -33.83 3.68 -2.57
N LEU A 273 -34.03 2.85 -1.53
CA LEU A 273 -34.50 1.49 -1.66
C LEU A 273 -35.85 1.48 -2.38
#